data_AF-A0A8H5INZ1-F1
#
_entry.id   AF-A0A8H5INZ1-F1
#
_cell.length_a   1.000
_cell.length_b   1.000
_cell.length_c   1.000
_cell.angle_alpha   90.00
_cell.angle_beta   90.00
_cell.angle_gamma   90.00
#
_symmetry.space_group_name_H-M   'P 1'
#
loop_
_entity.id
_entity.type
_entity.pdbx_description
1 polymer ?
#
loop_
_entity_poly.entity_id
_entity_poly.type
_entity_poly.pdbx_seq_one_letter_code
_entity_poly.pdbx_strand_id
1 'polypeptide(L)'
;MKLGSGFNSFTQTLCIDQAVVRDTDTLALAEGSEKQPQEPQVAQSVIYKTSVIEKTTDVTDEMNIKGAFNIKYDQLAVDGTGKFINTNKIKDSDVNIMVSVKVVNQIIYDHYLTKFQPITNIKDASPQRLVEVYGDSYISGWQEGGEFLAVISIKAKNRDEAQNIVADAKIAYTRNKDPPPQSDEKDFNLNVNAAFKKVKKDIAAENEVSVSVMWTGGGQNLKPEGQDWDFDTMKEVALRFPDYCAKTPMRTHALLTKYTALRSFYTTQTFDLPMYDKTGTYTNVLQEAYLDYKSILSAMQVLAFEVSEGKRALVVNPRAAKAVEQATSIADEGTQEEAEKATKEPATGAEAESVDSSVVDVTGAVVRSSPKVVTLPPPAVDEPFPATIAGLEEARLKCRFNMNRIVQEIDNIAMKPEIATDENRPMPYVSPFLFKLLLPLGVELPAESSQVAQNVAASKIDPDALAGKLMGAAKIN
;
A
#
# COMPACT_ATOMS: atom_id res chain seq x y z
N MET A 1 9.51 19.43 5.23
CA MET A 1 9.49 18.91 6.62
C MET A 1 10.65 19.53 7.41
N LYS A 2 10.45 19.87 8.68
CA LYS A 2 11.48 20.49 9.55
C LYS A 2 11.79 19.57 10.74
N LEU A 3 13.00 19.68 11.29
CA LEU A 3 13.34 19.04 12.55
C LEU A 3 12.46 19.59 13.68
N GLY A 4 12.05 18.73 14.61
CA GLY A 4 11.14 19.06 15.70
C GLY A 4 9.67 19.16 15.30
N SER A 5 9.32 19.00 14.02
CA SER A 5 7.92 18.90 13.59
C SER A 5 7.30 17.59 14.08
N GLY A 6 6.05 17.65 14.53
CA GLY A 6 5.25 16.48 14.83
C GLY A 6 4.90 15.68 13.57
N PHE A 7 4.72 14.38 13.75
CA PHE A 7 4.51 13.44 12.67
C PHE A 7 3.67 12.25 13.14
N ASN A 8 2.64 11.90 12.38
CA ASN A 8 1.88 10.68 12.60
C ASN A 8 2.55 9.53 11.83
N SER A 9 3.14 8.58 12.54
CA SER A 9 3.89 7.46 11.97
C SER A 9 2.99 6.45 11.24
N PHE A 10 1.71 6.35 11.62
CA PHE A 10 0.74 5.45 11.02
C PHE A 10 0.19 5.98 9.71
N THR A 11 -0.34 7.20 9.71
CA THR A 11 -0.86 7.85 8.50
C THR A 11 0.21 8.53 7.66
N GLN A 12 1.47 8.57 8.13
CA GLN A 12 2.60 9.25 7.49
C GLN A 12 2.33 10.72 7.15
N THR A 13 1.67 11.44 8.07
CA THR A 13 1.29 12.83 7.87
C THR A 13 2.15 13.76 8.72
N LEU A 14 2.62 14.85 8.12
CA LEU A 14 3.21 15.94 8.87
C LEU A 14 2.13 16.62 9.71
N CYS A 15 2.41 16.80 11.00
CA CYS A 15 1.53 17.45 11.95
C CYS A 15 2.06 18.87 12.25
N ILE A 16 1.93 19.33 13.49
CA ILE A 16 2.37 20.68 13.88
C ILE A 16 3.89 20.89 13.73
N ASP A 17 4.29 22.13 13.41
CA ASP A 17 5.68 22.53 13.49
C ASP A 17 6.12 22.77 14.94
N GLN A 18 7.43 22.63 15.20
CA GLN A 18 8.01 22.94 16.52
C GLN A 18 7.32 22.19 17.69
N ALA A 19 6.82 20.99 17.45
CA ALA A 19 6.31 20.10 18.50
C ALA A 19 7.37 19.81 19.57
N VAL A 20 8.63 19.72 19.13
CA VAL A 20 9.80 19.59 19.99
C VAL A 20 10.80 20.65 19.60
N VAL A 21 11.33 21.36 20.60
CA VAL A 21 12.33 22.40 20.43
C VAL A 21 13.60 22.01 21.19
N ARG A 22 14.70 22.67 20.83
CA ARG A 22 15.95 22.50 21.56
C ARG A 22 15.84 23.16 22.93
N ASP A 23 16.38 22.50 23.94
CA ASP A 23 16.42 23.11 25.27
C ASP A 23 17.50 24.20 25.31
N THR A 24 17.08 25.44 25.57
CA THR A 24 17.94 26.62 25.58
C THR A 24 19.09 26.51 26.58
N ASP A 25 18.87 25.78 27.68
CA ASP A 25 19.87 25.56 28.72
C ASP A 25 20.97 24.59 28.27
N THR A 26 20.65 23.66 27.35
CA THR A 26 21.62 22.71 26.77
C THR A 26 22.36 23.28 25.55
N LEU A 27 21.77 24.26 24.85
CA LEU A 27 22.40 24.93 23.71
C LEU A 27 23.65 25.72 24.11
N ALA A 28 23.63 26.37 25.28
CA ALA A 28 24.78 27.10 25.82
C ALA A 28 26.00 26.20 26.11
N LEU A 29 25.79 24.89 26.29
CA LEU A 29 26.85 23.90 26.50
C LEU A 29 27.34 23.26 25.18
N ALA A 30 26.51 23.28 24.14
CA ALA A 30 26.76 22.66 22.84
C ALA A 30 27.57 23.54 21.86
N GLU A 31 27.51 24.87 22.01
CA GLU A 31 28.26 25.81 21.17
C GLU A 31 29.79 25.69 21.31
N GLY A 32 30.27 24.88 22.27
CA GLY A 32 31.70 24.57 22.48
C GLY A 32 32.21 23.27 21.86
N SER A 33 31.36 22.41 21.28
CA SER A 33 31.78 21.07 20.82
C SER A 33 31.54 20.83 19.33
N GLU A 34 32.67 20.76 18.62
CA GLU A 34 32.93 19.94 17.42
C GLU A 34 32.19 20.29 16.12
N LYS A 35 32.86 21.13 15.31
CA LYS A 35 32.84 20.91 13.86
C LYS A 35 33.55 19.58 13.61
N GLN A 36 32.79 18.53 13.30
CA GLN A 36 33.38 17.29 12.81
C GLN A 36 34.30 17.59 11.62
N PRO A 37 35.52 17.01 11.57
CA PRO A 37 36.37 17.10 10.40
C PRO A 37 35.60 16.55 9.20
N GLN A 38 35.53 17.30 8.10
CA GLN A 38 35.09 16.75 6.82
C GLN A 38 36.15 15.74 6.36
N GLU A 39 35.95 14.47 6.67
CA GLU A 39 36.68 13.41 6.00
C GLU A 39 36.34 13.45 4.50
N PRO A 40 37.33 13.39 3.60
CA PRO A 40 37.11 13.51 2.15
C PRO A 40 36.36 12.32 1.54
N GLN A 41 36.04 11.28 2.32
CA GLN A 41 35.34 10.09 1.87
C GLN A 41 34.19 9.78 2.83
N VAL A 42 32.96 10.13 2.44
CA VAL A 42 31.76 9.81 3.22
C VAL A 42 31.59 8.28 3.21
N ALA A 43 31.72 7.62 4.36
CA ALA A 43 31.51 6.19 4.47
C ALA A 43 30.05 5.85 4.10
N GLN A 44 29.84 5.25 2.92
CA GLN A 44 28.51 4.89 2.44
C GLN A 44 28.14 3.47 2.88
N SER A 45 26.92 3.31 3.37
CA SER A 45 26.27 2.00 3.48
C SER A 45 25.42 1.78 2.23
N VAL A 46 25.67 0.69 1.51
CA VAL A 46 24.95 0.34 0.27
C VAL A 46 24.29 -1.02 0.44
N ILE A 47 22.99 -1.09 0.15
CA ILE A 47 22.19 -2.30 0.21
C ILE A 47 21.60 -2.53 -1.19
N TYR A 48 21.96 -3.67 -1.79
CA TYR A 48 21.36 -4.18 -3.02
C TYR A 48 20.36 -5.26 -2.65
N LYS A 49 19.12 -5.16 -3.16
CA LYS A 49 18.07 -6.16 -2.95
C LYS A 49 17.37 -6.43 -4.27
N THR A 50 17.31 -7.72 -4.64
CA THR A 50 16.54 -8.19 -5.79
C THR A 50 15.55 -9.25 -5.32
N SER A 51 14.27 -9.01 -5.52
CA SER A 51 13.20 -9.91 -5.09
C SER A 51 12.14 -10.08 -6.16
N VAL A 52 11.47 -11.24 -6.14
CA VAL A 52 10.21 -11.41 -6.88
C VAL A 52 9.12 -10.75 -6.05
N ILE A 53 8.24 -10.01 -6.70
CA ILE A 53 7.07 -9.40 -6.06
C ILE A 53 5.82 -10.04 -6.63
N GLU A 54 4.87 -10.32 -5.76
CA GLU A 54 3.55 -10.82 -6.16
C GLU A 54 2.50 -9.72 -6.00
N LYS A 55 2.73 -8.82 -5.04
CA LYS A 55 1.78 -7.82 -4.65
C LYS A 55 2.37 -6.43 -4.76
N THR A 56 1.50 -5.47 -5.05
CA THR A 56 1.86 -4.05 -5.03
C THR A 56 2.31 -3.58 -3.63
N THR A 57 1.80 -4.22 -2.58
CA THR A 57 2.19 -3.97 -1.19
C THR A 57 3.68 -4.22 -0.95
N ASP A 58 4.29 -5.22 -1.61
CA ASP A 58 5.72 -5.51 -1.52
C ASP A 58 6.58 -4.32 -1.97
N VAL A 59 6.13 -3.61 -3.01
CA VAL A 59 6.81 -2.42 -3.55
C VAL A 59 6.65 -1.24 -2.59
N THR A 60 5.44 -1.01 -2.09
CA THR A 60 5.18 0.09 -1.15
C THR A 60 5.90 -0.11 0.18
N ASP A 61 5.99 -1.36 0.65
CA ASP A 61 6.75 -1.72 1.86
C ASP A 61 8.25 -1.47 1.67
N GLU A 62 8.81 -1.79 0.50
CA GLU A 62 10.21 -1.47 0.19
C GLU A 62 10.46 0.04 0.16
N MET A 63 9.49 0.83 -0.30
CA MET A 63 9.52 2.29 -0.28
C MET A 63 9.20 2.89 1.10
N ASN A 64 8.95 2.05 2.11
CA ASN A 64 8.53 2.46 3.44
C ASN A 64 7.27 3.36 3.43
N ILE A 65 6.34 3.09 2.51
CA ILE A 65 5.02 3.74 2.46
C ILE A 65 4.03 2.86 3.20
N LYS A 66 3.35 3.42 4.21
CA LYS A 66 2.36 2.70 5.02
C LYS A 66 1.05 2.54 4.28
N GLY A 67 0.38 1.40 4.46
CA GLY A 67 -0.92 1.14 3.84
C GLY A 67 -1.99 2.16 4.21
N ALA A 68 -2.00 2.66 5.45
CA ALA A 68 -2.93 3.70 5.89
C ALA A 68 -2.79 5.00 5.07
N PHE A 69 -1.56 5.39 4.74
CA PHE A 69 -1.30 6.54 3.88
C PHE A 69 -1.77 6.31 2.44
N ASN A 70 -1.48 5.13 1.88
CA ASN A 70 -1.93 4.76 0.53
C ASN A 70 -3.46 4.76 0.40
N ILE A 71 -4.17 4.22 1.40
CA ILE A 71 -5.63 4.15 1.42
C ILE A 71 -6.23 5.56 1.58
N LYS A 72 -5.73 6.36 2.53
CA LYS A 72 -6.32 7.68 2.84
C LYS A 72 -6.13 8.72 1.75
N TYR A 73 -4.95 8.76 1.14
CA TYR A 73 -4.59 9.82 0.19
C TYR A 73 -4.67 9.37 -1.26
N ASP A 74 -5.05 8.11 -1.50
CA ASP A 74 -5.16 7.52 -2.83
C ASP A 74 -3.91 7.70 -3.70
N GLN A 75 -2.73 7.82 -3.07
CA GLN A 75 -1.49 8.33 -3.67
C GLN A 75 -0.86 7.44 -4.74
N LEU A 76 -1.38 6.23 -4.93
CA LEU A 76 -0.99 5.41 -6.06
C LEU A 76 -1.52 5.94 -7.40
N ALA A 77 -2.43 6.93 -7.40
CA ALA A 77 -2.95 7.57 -8.61
C ALA A 77 -2.50 9.03 -8.82
N VAL A 78 -1.89 9.68 -7.83
CA VAL A 78 -1.65 11.13 -7.81
C VAL A 78 -0.17 11.42 -7.50
N ASP A 79 0.48 12.09 -8.44
CA ASP A 79 1.74 12.87 -8.44
C ASP A 79 3.03 12.22 -7.89
N GLY A 80 4.06 12.13 -8.75
CA GLY A 80 5.46 11.93 -8.36
C GLY A 80 5.88 10.47 -8.11
N THR A 81 5.17 9.76 -7.23
CA THR A 81 5.52 8.40 -6.80
C THR A 81 4.48 7.35 -7.22
N GLY A 82 3.19 7.70 -7.28
CA GLY A 82 2.13 6.79 -7.70
C GLY A 82 2.23 6.32 -9.15
N LYS A 83 2.73 7.18 -10.05
CA LYS A 83 2.92 6.86 -11.48
C LYS A 83 3.92 5.70 -11.70
N PHE A 84 4.82 5.46 -10.76
CA PHE A 84 5.79 4.36 -10.82
C PHE A 84 5.13 2.99 -10.64
N ILE A 85 4.07 2.90 -9.84
CA ILE A 85 3.44 1.63 -9.47
C ILE A 85 2.21 1.39 -10.34
N ASN A 86 2.41 0.75 -11.49
CA ASN A 86 1.29 0.28 -12.28
C ASN A 86 0.73 -1.04 -11.71
N THR A 87 -0.23 -0.91 -10.79
CA THR A 87 -0.87 -2.03 -10.10
C THR A 87 -1.45 -3.06 -11.09
N ASN A 88 -2.03 -2.61 -12.21
CA ASN A 88 -2.60 -3.51 -13.21
C ASN A 88 -1.50 -4.29 -13.94
N LYS A 89 -0.39 -3.66 -14.32
CA LYS A 89 0.74 -4.37 -14.94
C LYS A 89 1.36 -5.40 -13.98
N ILE A 90 1.46 -5.10 -12.70
CA ILE A 90 1.96 -6.06 -11.70
C ILE A 90 1.00 -7.28 -11.61
N LYS A 91 -0.31 -7.05 -11.56
CA LYS A 91 -1.31 -8.14 -11.47
C LYS A 91 -1.45 -8.96 -12.76
N ASP A 92 -1.28 -8.32 -13.92
CA ASP A 92 -1.46 -8.95 -15.23
C ASP A 92 -0.20 -9.69 -15.74
N SER A 93 0.93 -9.55 -15.04
CA SER A 93 2.20 -10.17 -15.42
C SER A 93 2.42 -11.50 -14.70
N ASP A 94 3.05 -12.45 -15.39
CA ASP A 94 3.35 -13.77 -14.82
C ASP A 94 4.48 -13.72 -13.80
N VAL A 95 5.44 -12.81 -14.00
CA VAL A 95 6.56 -12.56 -13.09
C VAL A 95 6.81 -11.07 -12.96
N ASN A 96 7.01 -10.62 -11.73
CA ASN A 96 7.46 -9.27 -11.43
C ASN A 96 8.73 -9.32 -10.59
N ILE A 97 9.76 -8.57 -11.00
CA ILE A 97 11.06 -8.52 -10.35
C ILE A 97 11.26 -7.09 -9.86
N MET A 98 11.56 -6.93 -8.59
CA MET A 98 11.94 -5.66 -7.98
C MET A 98 13.44 -5.62 -7.74
N VAL A 99 14.09 -4.55 -8.20
CA VAL A 99 15.50 -4.24 -7.96
C VAL A 99 15.55 -2.96 -7.13
N SER A 100 16.12 -3.03 -5.93
CA SER A 100 16.28 -1.93 -4.98
C SER A 100 17.75 -1.71 -4.67
N VAL A 101 18.20 -0.46 -4.77
CA VAL A 101 19.52 -0.01 -4.32
C VAL A 101 19.33 1.14 -3.34
N LYS A 102 19.59 0.89 -2.06
CA LYS A 102 19.55 1.89 -1.01
C LYS A 102 20.96 2.29 -0.62
N VAL A 103 21.23 3.59 -0.68
CA VAL A 103 22.51 4.19 -0.33
C VAL A 103 22.29 5.14 0.84
N VAL A 104 23.02 4.92 1.93
CA VAL A 104 23.05 5.81 3.08
C VAL A 104 24.43 6.43 3.14
N ASN A 105 24.51 7.73 2.90
CA ASN A 105 25.74 8.50 3.01
C ASN A 105 25.94 8.94 4.46
N GLN A 106 24.91 9.49 5.07
CA GLN A 106 24.98 9.99 6.44
C GLN A 106 23.63 9.96 7.13
N ILE A 107 23.68 9.92 8.45
CA ILE A 107 22.52 10.08 9.32
C ILE A 107 22.70 11.37 10.10
N ILE A 108 21.79 12.32 9.89
CA ILE A 108 21.75 13.59 10.61
C ILE A 108 20.73 13.44 11.73
N TYR A 109 21.16 13.50 12.98
CA TYR A 109 20.27 13.44 14.14
C TYR A 109 20.53 14.64 15.05
N ASP A 110 19.44 15.28 15.50
CA ASP A 110 19.54 16.42 16.42
C ASP A 110 19.23 15.99 17.84
N HIS A 111 20.29 15.66 18.59
CA HIS A 111 20.21 15.23 19.99
C HIS A 111 19.73 16.33 20.95
N TYR A 112 19.68 17.59 20.50
CA TYR A 112 19.26 18.71 21.33
C TYR A 112 17.75 18.91 21.36
N LEU A 113 16.98 18.25 20.48
CA LEU A 113 15.52 18.28 20.47
C LEU A 113 14.93 17.47 21.63
N THR A 114 14.93 18.07 22.82
CA THR A 114 14.57 17.41 24.08
C THR A 114 13.36 18.00 24.79
N LYS A 115 12.86 19.15 24.33
CA LYS A 115 11.77 19.89 25.00
C LYS A 115 10.49 19.84 24.19
N PHE A 116 9.51 19.07 24.67
CA PHE A 116 8.15 19.06 24.13
C PHE A 116 7.48 20.43 24.37
N GLN A 117 6.85 20.97 23.34
CA GLN A 117 6.23 22.30 23.36
C GLN A 117 4.69 22.16 23.31
N PRO A 118 4.00 22.14 24.46
CA PRO A 118 2.55 22.12 24.50
C PRO A 118 1.94 23.43 24.00
N ILE A 119 0.80 23.33 23.31
CA ILE A 119 -0.05 24.46 22.98
C ILE A 119 -1.07 24.65 24.11
N THR A 120 -1.05 25.83 24.74
CA THR A 120 -1.91 26.18 25.88
C THR A 120 -3.40 26.25 25.52
N ASN A 121 -3.74 26.46 24.24
CA ASN A 121 -5.12 26.72 23.78
C ASN A 121 -5.85 25.49 23.21
N ILE A 122 -5.31 24.28 23.37
CA ILE A 122 -6.03 23.07 22.98
C ILE A 122 -7.10 22.80 24.04
N LYS A 123 -8.37 23.03 23.68
CA LYS A 123 -9.52 22.92 24.59
C LYS A 123 -9.82 21.50 25.06
N ASP A 124 -9.37 20.49 24.30
CA ASP A 124 -9.54 19.08 24.59
C ASP A 124 -8.17 18.41 24.75
N ALA A 125 -7.84 18.02 25.98
CA ALA A 125 -6.60 17.34 26.31
C ALA A 125 -6.71 15.81 26.14
N SER A 126 -7.62 15.32 25.30
CA SER A 126 -7.72 13.89 25.00
C SER A 126 -6.50 13.37 24.22
N PRO A 127 -6.15 12.08 24.38
CA PRO A 127 -5.08 11.45 23.59
C PRO A 127 -5.31 11.56 22.08
N GLN A 128 -6.57 11.41 21.65
CA GLN A 128 -6.98 11.52 20.25
C GLN A 128 -6.66 12.90 19.70
N ARG A 129 -7.06 13.95 20.42
CA ARG A 129 -6.81 15.32 19.99
C ARG A 129 -5.32 15.65 19.93
N LEU A 130 -4.53 15.09 20.84
CA LEU A 130 -3.09 15.28 20.80
C LEU A 130 -2.47 14.60 19.59
N VAL A 131 -2.85 13.37 19.26
CA VAL A 131 -2.38 12.67 18.05
C VAL A 131 -2.83 13.39 16.77
N GLU A 132 -4.02 13.97 16.73
CA GLU A 132 -4.46 14.79 15.59
C GLU A 132 -3.56 16.01 15.36
N VAL A 133 -3.12 16.67 16.43
CA VAL A 133 -2.36 17.93 16.36
C VAL A 133 -0.86 17.70 16.24
N TYR A 134 -0.32 16.77 17.02
CA TYR A 134 1.11 16.50 17.15
C TYR A 134 1.55 15.23 16.41
N GLY A 135 0.65 14.28 16.19
CA GLY A 135 1.02 12.91 15.85
C GLY A 135 1.47 12.11 17.07
N ASP A 136 1.95 10.90 16.85
CA ASP A 136 2.53 10.02 17.87
C ASP A 136 4.06 10.15 18.01
N SER A 137 4.70 10.81 17.04
CA SER A 137 6.14 10.98 16.97
C SER A 137 6.53 12.37 16.47
N TYR A 138 7.82 12.69 16.49
CA TYR A 138 8.36 13.89 15.86
C TYR A 138 9.59 13.56 15.04
N ILE A 139 9.89 14.43 14.08
CA ILE A 139 11.06 14.31 13.21
C ILE A 139 12.29 14.79 13.97
N SER A 140 13.13 13.86 14.41
CA SER A 140 14.36 14.13 15.15
C SER A 140 15.61 14.16 14.28
N GLY A 141 15.50 13.70 13.03
CA GLY A 141 16.63 13.57 12.13
C GLY A 141 16.25 13.21 10.70
N TRP A 142 17.27 13.05 9.86
CA TRP A 142 17.16 12.66 8.47
C TRP A 142 18.24 11.65 8.12
N GLN A 143 17.88 10.68 7.29
CA GLN A 143 18.84 9.88 6.55
C GLN A 143 19.08 10.54 5.19
N GLU A 144 20.34 10.80 4.85
CA GLU A 144 20.75 11.34 3.57
C GLU A 144 21.52 10.30 2.74
N GLY A 145 21.23 10.26 1.45
CA GLY A 145 21.82 9.32 0.50
C GLY A 145 20.99 9.23 -0.76
N GLY A 146 20.58 8.04 -1.17
CA GLY A 146 19.68 7.86 -2.29
C GLY A 146 19.02 6.51 -2.33
N GLU A 147 17.89 6.43 -3.04
CA GLU A 147 17.15 5.21 -3.28
C GLU A 147 16.88 5.08 -4.76
N PHE A 148 17.18 3.90 -5.31
CA PHE A 148 16.84 3.52 -6.66
C PHE A 148 15.97 2.29 -6.58
N LEU A 149 14.80 2.35 -7.19
CA LEU A 149 13.84 1.26 -7.21
C LEU A 149 13.35 1.05 -8.63
N ALA A 150 13.40 -0.19 -9.09
CA ALA A 150 12.89 -0.58 -10.39
C ALA A 150 12.02 -1.82 -10.27
N VAL A 151 10.92 -1.82 -11.02
CA VAL A 151 10.01 -2.95 -11.16
C VAL A 151 10.00 -3.37 -12.62
N ILE A 152 10.36 -4.62 -12.86
CA ILE A 152 10.31 -5.27 -14.16
C ILE A 152 9.14 -6.25 -14.13
N SER A 153 8.12 -5.98 -14.94
CA SER A 153 6.94 -6.82 -15.12
C SER A 153 7.06 -7.58 -16.43
N ILE A 154 7.00 -8.92 -16.37
CA ILE A 154 7.21 -9.82 -17.51
C ILE A 154 5.97 -10.69 -17.67
N LYS A 155 5.37 -10.61 -18.85
CA LYS A 155 4.34 -11.55 -19.30
C LYS A 155 5.00 -12.65 -20.12
N ALA A 156 5.15 -13.82 -19.50
CA ALA A 156 5.89 -14.94 -20.05
C ALA A 156 4.94 -15.91 -20.78
N LYS A 157 5.39 -16.48 -21.90
CA LYS A 157 4.61 -17.54 -22.57
C LYS A 157 4.58 -18.83 -21.76
N ASN A 158 5.63 -19.10 -20.99
CA ASN A 158 5.79 -20.30 -20.18
C ASN A 158 6.22 -19.95 -18.75
N ARG A 159 5.59 -20.59 -17.76
CA ARG A 159 5.82 -20.37 -16.32
C ARG A 159 7.20 -20.85 -15.87
N ASP A 160 7.73 -21.91 -16.48
CA ASP A 160 9.06 -22.45 -16.13
C ASP A 160 10.20 -21.53 -16.60
N GLU A 161 10.02 -20.86 -17.74
CA GLU A 161 10.96 -19.85 -18.25
C GLU A 161 11.01 -18.64 -17.32
N ALA A 162 9.86 -18.27 -16.77
CA ALA A 162 9.72 -17.15 -15.86
C ALA A 162 10.55 -17.34 -14.57
N GLN A 163 10.63 -18.55 -14.02
CA GLN A 163 11.46 -18.85 -12.86
C GLN A 163 12.97 -18.79 -13.17
N ASN A 164 13.39 -19.21 -14.36
CA ASN A 164 14.78 -19.10 -14.79
C ASN A 164 15.21 -17.62 -14.93
N ILE A 165 14.33 -16.78 -15.48
CA ILE A 165 14.57 -15.33 -15.62
C ILE A 165 14.78 -14.68 -14.24
N VAL A 166 14.00 -15.08 -13.23
CA VAL A 166 14.17 -14.59 -11.85
C VAL A 166 15.55 -14.94 -11.28
N ALA A 167 15.96 -16.20 -11.42
CA ALA A 167 17.24 -16.66 -10.89
C ALA A 167 18.41 -15.91 -11.52
N ASP A 168 18.39 -15.78 -12.84
CA ASP A 168 19.43 -15.09 -13.58
C ASP A 168 19.42 -13.57 -13.30
N ALA A 169 18.26 -12.94 -13.08
CA ALA A 169 18.15 -11.54 -12.67
C ALA A 169 18.74 -11.28 -11.28
N LYS A 170 18.50 -12.18 -10.31
CA LYS A 170 19.13 -12.08 -8.98
C LYS A 170 20.65 -12.08 -9.08
N ILE A 171 21.22 -12.94 -9.91
CA ILE A 171 22.67 -12.98 -10.17
C ILE A 171 23.15 -11.69 -10.83
N ALA A 172 22.39 -11.16 -11.81
CA ALA A 172 22.77 -9.98 -12.57
C ALA A 172 22.81 -8.68 -11.76
N TYR A 173 21.92 -8.53 -10.77
CA TYR A 173 21.75 -7.29 -9.97
C TYR A 173 22.39 -7.35 -8.57
N THR A 174 22.99 -8.48 -8.20
CA THR A 174 23.75 -8.56 -6.94
C THR A 174 25.17 -8.06 -7.17
N ARG A 175 25.50 -6.88 -6.60
CA ARG A 175 26.89 -6.44 -6.46
C ARG A 175 27.50 -7.25 -5.32
N ASN A 176 28.24 -8.31 -5.63
CA ASN A 176 28.96 -9.03 -4.57
C ASN A 176 29.97 -8.06 -3.93
N LYS A 177 29.80 -7.82 -2.62
CA LYS A 177 30.94 -7.68 -1.71
C LYS A 177 31.85 -8.88 -1.98
N ASP A 178 33.13 -8.60 -2.22
CA ASP A 178 34.26 -9.48 -2.52
C ASP A 178 33.96 -10.92 -2.98
N PRO A 179 34.57 -11.39 -4.09
CA PRO A 179 34.41 -12.79 -4.51
C PRO A 179 34.64 -13.74 -3.32
N PRO A 180 33.87 -14.84 -3.20
CA PRO A 180 34.18 -15.85 -2.19
C PRO A 180 35.67 -16.18 -2.25
N PRO A 181 36.34 -16.45 -1.12
CA PRO A 181 37.81 -16.46 -0.98
C PRO A 181 38.57 -17.49 -1.85
N GLN A 182 37.88 -18.10 -2.81
CA GLN A 182 38.36 -19.14 -3.71
C GLN A 182 37.96 -18.94 -5.18
N SER A 183 37.25 -17.86 -5.55
CA SER A 183 36.94 -17.58 -6.97
C SER A 183 37.77 -16.41 -7.50
N ASP A 184 38.45 -16.62 -8.61
CA ASP A 184 39.15 -15.56 -9.33
C ASP A 184 38.17 -14.44 -9.71
N GLU A 185 38.51 -13.18 -9.40
CA GLU A 185 37.71 -11.99 -9.72
C GLU A 185 37.30 -11.92 -11.20
N LYS A 186 38.17 -12.43 -12.09
CA LYS A 186 37.89 -12.52 -13.54
C LYS A 186 36.80 -13.54 -13.85
N ASP A 187 36.85 -14.72 -13.25
CA ASP A 187 35.88 -15.79 -13.49
C ASP A 187 34.51 -15.44 -12.90
N PHE A 188 34.50 -14.77 -11.75
CA PHE A 188 33.27 -14.27 -11.14
C PHE A 188 32.60 -13.19 -12.02
N ASN A 189 33.35 -12.19 -12.49
CA ASN A 189 32.82 -11.15 -13.41
C ASN A 189 32.39 -11.71 -14.77
N LEU A 190 33.07 -12.76 -15.27
CA LEU A 190 32.69 -13.45 -16.50
C LEU A 190 31.32 -14.14 -16.34
N ASN A 191 31.08 -14.79 -15.19
CA ASN A 191 29.84 -15.48 -14.87
C ASN A 191 28.64 -14.52 -14.75
N VAL A 192 28.81 -13.38 -14.06
CA VAL A 192 27.77 -12.34 -13.96
C VAL A 192 27.40 -11.76 -15.33
N ASN A 193 28.39 -11.53 -16.21
CA ASN A 193 28.13 -11.05 -17.56
C ASN A 193 27.49 -12.11 -18.47
N ALA A 194 27.81 -13.39 -18.27
CA ALA A 194 27.17 -14.49 -18.98
C ALA A 194 25.70 -14.66 -18.56
N ALA A 195 25.41 -14.65 -17.24
CA ALA A 195 24.05 -14.68 -16.71
C ALA A 195 23.24 -13.49 -17.26
N PHE A 196 23.83 -12.29 -17.27
CA PHE A 196 23.18 -11.10 -17.81
C PHE A 196 22.82 -11.21 -19.31
N LYS A 197 23.74 -11.71 -20.14
CA LYS A 197 23.47 -11.94 -21.56
C LYS A 197 22.36 -12.96 -21.77
N LYS A 198 22.30 -13.99 -20.91
CA LYS A 198 21.23 -14.97 -20.90
C LYS A 198 19.89 -14.33 -20.55
N VAL A 199 19.82 -13.56 -19.45
CA VAL A 199 18.61 -12.80 -19.08
C VAL A 199 18.11 -11.94 -20.24
N LYS A 200 19.00 -11.13 -20.84
CA LYS A 200 18.62 -10.24 -21.95
C LYS A 200 18.04 -11.01 -23.13
N LYS A 201 18.63 -12.16 -23.47
CA LYS A 201 18.14 -13.02 -24.56
C LYS A 201 16.78 -13.63 -24.23
N ASP A 202 16.61 -14.15 -23.02
CA ASP A 202 15.39 -14.84 -22.59
C ASP A 202 14.22 -13.84 -22.37
N ILE A 203 14.52 -12.61 -21.93
CA ILE A 203 13.56 -11.51 -21.82
C ILE A 203 13.18 -10.96 -23.21
N ALA A 204 14.13 -10.81 -24.14
CA ALA A 204 13.87 -10.28 -25.48
C ALA A 204 13.22 -11.29 -26.44
N ALA A 205 13.29 -12.59 -26.13
CA ALA A 205 12.66 -13.64 -26.91
C ALA A 205 11.16 -13.73 -26.57
N GLU A 206 10.35 -12.96 -27.30
CA GLU A 206 8.89 -13.12 -27.40
C GLU A 206 8.04 -12.78 -26.15
N ASN A 207 8.62 -12.17 -25.11
CA ASN A 207 7.90 -11.74 -23.90
C ASN A 207 7.50 -10.25 -23.96
N GLU A 208 6.34 -9.89 -23.39
CA GLU A 208 5.98 -8.48 -23.15
C GLU A 208 6.61 -8.03 -21.84
N VAL A 209 7.45 -6.99 -21.89
CA VAL A 209 8.26 -6.53 -20.75
C VAL A 209 7.97 -5.06 -20.50
N SER A 210 7.61 -4.74 -19.27
CA SER A 210 7.42 -3.37 -18.81
C SER A 210 8.43 -3.06 -17.71
N VAL A 211 9.22 -1.99 -17.90
CA VAL A 211 10.19 -1.52 -16.93
C VAL A 211 9.72 -0.18 -16.37
N SER A 212 9.51 -0.12 -15.06
CA SER A 212 9.25 1.11 -14.33
C SER A 212 10.43 1.40 -13.42
N VAL A 213 10.92 2.63 -13.42
CA VAL A 213 12.07 3.06 -12.60
C VAL A 213 11.70 4.33 -11.84
N MET A 214 12.04 4.37 -10.56
CA MET A 214 11.99 5.56 -9.74
C MET A 214 13.29 5.70 -8.94
N TRP A 215 13.67 6.94 -8.66
CA TRP A 215 14.85 7.19 -7.84
C TRP A 215 14.72 8.49 -7.07
N THR A 216 15.50 8.60 -5.99
CA THR A 216 15.71 9.82 -5.20
C THR A 216 17.19 9.89 -4.83
N GLY A 217 17.82 11.05 -4.98
CA GLY A 217 19.28 11.16 -4.91
C GLY A 217 19.98 10.70 -6.19
N GLY A 218 21.29 10.96 -6.31
CA GLY A 218 22.07 10.61 -7.50
C GLY A 218 21.93 11.55 -8.70
N GLY A 219 21.11 12.60 -8.57
CA GLY A 219 20.94 13.64 -9.59
C GLY A 219 19.92 13.28 -10.68
N GLN A 220 19.75 14.18 -11.64
CA GLN A 220 18.74 14.04 -12.71
C GLN A 220 19.26 13.24 -13.92
N ASN A 221 20.59 13.16 -14.08
CA ASN A 221 21.23 12.57 -15.26
C ASN A 221 21.79 11.18 -14.95
N LEU A 222 20.96 10.30 -14.38
CA LEU A 222 21.35 8.90 -14.13
C LEU A 222 21.63 8.14 -15.44
N LYS A 223 20.89 8.46 -16.50
CA LYS A 223 21.07 7.90 -17.85
C LYS A 223 21.28 9.00 -18.89
N PRO A 224 21.89 8.69 -20.04
CA PRO A 224 21.99 9.62 -21.16
C PRO A 224 20.62 10.15 -21.60
N GLU A 225 20.59 11.41 -22.06
CA GLU A 225 19.38 12.02 -22.63
C GLU A 225 18.94 11.25 -23.88
N GLY A 226 17.64 10.94 -23.97
CA GLY A 226 17.06 10.22 -25.11
C GLY A 226 17.17 8.69 -25.07
N GLN A 227 17.88 8.09 -24.10
CA GLN A 227 17.89 6.63 -23.93
C GLN A 227 16.71 6.18 -23.06
N ASP A 228 15.99 5.13 -23.45
CA ASP A 228 14.90 4.58 -22.64
C ASP A 228 15.41 3.71 -21.47
N TRP A 229 14.55 3.48 -20.48
CA TRP A 229 14.84 2.51 -19.43
C TRP A 229 14.70 1.10 -19.99
N ASP A 230 15.84 0.49 -20.32
CA ASP A 230 15.98 -0.92 -20.65
C ASP A 230 16.79 -1.67 -19.58
N PHE A 231 16.91 -2.98 -19.74
CA PHE A 231 17.61 -3.84 -18.79
C PHE A 231 19.10 -3.50 -18.64
N ASP A 232 19.75 -3.06 -19.73
CA ASP A 232 21.17 -2.67 -19.77
C ASP A 232 21.41 -1.36 -19.02
N THR A 233 20.64 -0.33 -19.37
CA THR A 233 20.70 0.99 -18.75
C THR A 233 20.38 0.89 -17.27
N MET A 234 19.35 0.11 -16.90
CA MET A 234 18.96 -0.09 -15.52
C MET A 234 20.07 -0.76 -14.70
N LYS A 235 20.75 -1.78 -15.25
CA LYS A 235 21.87 -2.43 -14.58
C LYS A 235 23.06 -1.49 -14.40
N GLU A 236 23.45 -0.80 -15.47
CA GLU A 236 24.58 0.14 -15.40
C GLU A 236 24.33 1.21 -14.34
N VAL A 237 23.12 1.79 -14.34
CA VAL A 237 22.71 2.79 -13.35
C VAL A 237 22.67 2.21 -11.95
N ALA A 238 22.03 1.06 -11.73
CA ALA A 238 21.93 0.45 -10.40
C ALA A 238 23.31 0.15 -9.79
N LEU A 239 24.26 -0.33 -10.59
CA LEU A 239 25.62 -0.64 -10.13
C LEU A 239 26.41 0.63 -9.79
N ARG A 240 26.24 1.72 -10.55
CA ARG A 240 26.91 3.02 -10.33
C ARG A 240 26.14 3.96 -9.40
N PHE A 241 24.95 3.59 -8.97
CA PHE A 241 24.08 4.44 -8.15
C PHE A 241 24.75 4.97 -6.86
N PRO A 242 25.58 4.19 -6.14
CA PRO A 242 26.33 4.72 -4.99
C PRO A 242 27.26 5.88 -5.34
N ASP A 243 27.92 5.82 -6.49
CA ASP A 243 28.84 6.87 -6.95
C ASP A 243 28.08 8.16 -7.30
N TYR A 244 26.87 8.02 -7.86
CA TYR A 244 25.97 9.15 -8.10
C TYR A 244 25.48 9.76 -6.77
N CYS A 245 25.09 8.91 -5.82
CA CYS A 245 24.66 9.33 -4.49
C CYS A 245 25.78 9.97 -3.66
N ALA A 246 27.04 9.57 -3.89
CA ALA A 246 28.19 10.21 -3.25
C ALA A 246 28.31 11.69 -3.66
N LYS A 247 27.99 12.00 -4.92
CA LYS A 247 28.07 13.36 -5.48
C LYS A 247 26.84 14.21 -5.16
N THR A 248 25.66 13.58 -5.18
CA THR A 248 24.36 14.28 -5.07
C THR A 248 23.41 13.52 -4.14
N PRO A 249 23.71 13.46 -2.82
CA PRO A 249 22.81 12.86 -1.86
C PRO A 249 21.55 13.71 -1.67
N MET A 250 20.44 13.06 -1.34
CA MET A 250 19.17 13.68 -0.94
C MET A 250 18.66 13.08 0.37
N ARG A 251 17.80 13.80 1.08
CA ARG A 251 17.08 13.27 2.26
C ARG A 251 16.07 12.23 1.78
N THR A 252 16.31 10.97 2.13
CA THR A 252 15.45 9.86 1.72
C THR A 252 14.45 9.50 2.81
N HIS A 253 14.85 9.54 4.08
CA HIS A 253 14.02 9.12 5.20
C HIS A 253 14.05 10.13 6.36
N ALA A 254 12.87 10.39 6.95
CA ALA A 254 12.77 11.04 8.25
C ALA A 254 13.10 10.04 9.36
N LEU A 255 13.90 10.46 10.34
CA LEU A 255 14.04 9.72 11.59
C LEU A 255 13.00 10.21 12.57
N LEU A 256 12.18 9.28 13.04
CA LEU A 256 11.08 9.54 13.95
C LEU A 256 11.48 9.12 15.37
N THR A 257 11.30 10.02 16.33
CA THR A 257 11.43 9.72 17.76
C THR A 257 10.06 9.84 18.42
N LYS A 258 9.70 8.89 19.29
CA LYS A 258 8.43 8.91 20.02
C LYS A 258 8.46 10.03 21.08
N TYR A 259 7.34 10.72 21.29
CA TYR A 259 7.27 11.74 22.35
C TYR A 259 7.49 11.16 23.75
N THR A 260 7.16 9.89 23.94
CA THR A 260 7.41 9.12 25.17
C THR A 260 8.89 8.93 25.49
N ALA A 261 9.81 9.28 24.58
CA ALA A 261 11.25 9.35 24.86
C ALA A 261 11.66 10.66 25.56
N LEU A 262 10.79 11.68 25.60
CA LEU A 262 11.08 12.99 26.16
C LEU A 262 10.60 13.11 27.60
N ARG A 263 11.51 13.45 28.53
CA ARG A 263 11.14 13.72 29.93
C ARG A 263 10.13 14.86 30.04
N SER A 264 10.28 15.91 29.24
CA SER A 264 9.39 17.08 29.19
C SER A 264 7.95 16.74 28.79
N PHE A 265 7.76 15.66 28.03
CA PHE A 265 6.44 15.18 27.64
C PHE A 265 5.64 14.69 28.86
N TYR A 266 6.23 13.86 29.71
CA TYR A 266 5.57 13.35 30.93
C TYR A 266 5.32 14.41 32.00
N THR A 267 6.10 15.50 32.01
CA THR A 267 5.81 16.64 32.90
C THR A 267 4.54 17.38 32.48
N THR A 268 4.18 17.27 31.19
CA THR A 268 3.12 18.06 30.57
C THR A 268 1.83 17.26 30.36
N GLN A 269 1.96 15.98 30.00
CA GLN A 269 0.86 15.10 29.65
C GLN A 269 0.66 14.01 30.71
N THR A 270 -0.58 13.59 30.90
CA THR A 270 -0.99 12.61 31.92
C THR A 270 -1.52 11.29 31.34
N PHE A 271 -1.53 11.16 30.03
CA PHE A 271 -2.04 10.00 29.31
C PHE A 271 -0.98 9.38 28.40
N ASP A 272 -1.18 8.11 28.08
CA ASP A 272 -0.34 7.40 27.12
C ASP A 272 -0.76 7.66 25.69
N LEU A 273 0.23 7.69 24.79
CA LEU A 273 -0.01 7.80 23.36
C LEU A 273 -0.38 6.46 22.73
N PRO A 274 -1.27 6.44 21.73
CA PRO A 274 -1.53 5.25 20.93
C PRO A 274 -0.25 4.69 20.29
N MET A 275 -0.10 3.38 20.31
CA MET A 275 1.06 2.68 19.71
C MET A 275 0.67 1.96 18.43
N TYR A 276 1.29 2.35 17.31
CA TYR A 276 0.98 1.79 16.00
C TYR A 276 1.89 0.63 15.57
N ASP A 277 2.86 0.22 16.40
CA ASP A 277 3.89 -0.77 16.02
C ASP A 277 3.31 -2.10 15.52
N LYS A 278 2.10 -2.47 15.96
CA LYS A 278 1.43 -3.74 15.62
C LYS A 278 0.32 -3.61 14.56
N THR A 279 0.05 -2.42 14.02
CA THR A 279 -1.07 -2.23 13.08
C THR A 279 -0.74 -2.58 11.63
N GLY A 280 0.55 -2.73 11.32
CA GLY A 280 1.06 -2.91 9.96
C GLY A 280 0.44 -4.10 9.22
N THR A 281 0.41 -5.28 9.84
CA THR A 281 -0.10 -6.50 9.20
C THR A 281 -1.57 -6.36 8.79
N TYR A 282 -2.43 -5.92 9.69
CA TYR A 282 -3.86 -5.74 9.40
C TYR A 282 -4.08 -4.64 8.37
N THR A 283 -3.36 -3.52 8.50
CA THR A 283 -3.44 -2.41 7.54
C THR A 283 -2.98 -2.80 6.14
N ASN A 284 -1.99 -3.69 6.01
CA ASN A 284 -1.56 -4.21 4.72
C ASN A 284 -2.65 -5.10 4.09
N VAL A 285 -3.36 -5.91 4.87
CA VAL A 285 -4.55 -6.66 4.38
C VAL A 285 -5.64 -5.71 3.89
N LEU A 286 -5.91 -4.63 4.63
CA LEU A 286 -6.86 -3.59 4.20
C LEU A 286 -6.41 -2.90 2.90
N GLN A 287 -5.12 -2.64 2.74
CA GLN A 287 -4.55 -2.02 1.53
C GLN A 287 -4.69 -2.94 0.31
N GLU A 288 -4.40 -4.24 0.45
CA GLU A 288 -4.57 -5.22 -0.62
C GLU A 288 -6.01 -5.24 -1.12
N ALA A 289 -6.98 -5.34 -0.20
CA ALA A 289 -8.39 -5.32 -0.57
C ALA A 289 -8.82 -4.01 -1.23
N TYR A 290 -8.31 -2.87 -0.75
CA TYR A 290 -8.57 -1.56 -1.37
C TYR A 290 -8.08 -1.50 -2.82
N LEU A 291 -6.88 -2.03 -3.09
CA LEU A 291 -6.32 -2.09 -4.45
C LEU A 291 -7.07 -3.07 -5.35
N ASP A 292 -7.53 -4.21 -4.82
CA ASP A 292 -8.38 -5.13 -5.56
C ASP A 292 -9.70 -4.50 -5.95
N TYR A 293 -10.35 -3.78 -5.04
CA TYR A 293 -11.55 -3.02 -5.36
C TYR A 293 -11.31 -1.94 -6.42
N LYS A 294 -10.16 -1.25 -6.37
CA LYS A 294 -9.76 -0.29 -7.40
C LYS A 294 -9.60 -0.94 -8.78
N SER A 295 -8.97 -2.12 -8.84
CA SER A 295 -8.83 -2.90 -10.07
C SER A 295 -10.21 -3.36 -10.59
N ILE A 296 -11.09 -3.84 -9.71
CA ILE A 296 -12.46 -4.23 -10.05
C ILE A 296 -13.25 -3.04 -10.62
N LEU A 297 -13.17 -1.88 -9.98
CA LEU A 297 -13.83 -0.65 -10.43
C LEU A 297 -13.37 -0.24 -11.84
N SER A 298 -12.07 -0.32 -12.10
CA SER A 298 -11.49 -0.01 -13.42
C SER A 298 -11.97 -1.00 -14.49
N ALA A 299 -11.97 -2.30 -14.18
CA ALA A 299 -12.43 -3.33 -15.09
C ALA A 299 -13.93 -3.19 -15.43
N MET A 300 -14.77 -2.88 -14.43
CA MET A 300 -16.19 -2.61 -14.65
C MET A 300 -16.42 -1.40 -15.55
N GLN A 301 -15.62 -0.34 -15.42
CA GLN A 301 -15.73 0.83 -16.28
C GLN A 301 -15.38 0.52 -17.74
N VAL A 302 -14.33 -0.26 -17.98
CA VAL A 302 -13.98 -0.74 -19.34
C VAL A 302 -15.10 -1.60 -19.90
N LEU A 303 -15.62 -2.55 -19.11
CA LEU A 303 -16.71 -3.42 -19.52
C LEU A 303 -17.98 -2.62 -19.87
N ALA A 304 -18.38 -1.66 -19.04
CA ALA A 304 -19.54 -0.81 -19.30
C ALA A 304 -19.39 -0.02 -20.60
N PHE A 305 -18.18 0.49 -20.89
CA PHE A 305 -17.87 1.17 -22.13
C PHE A 305 -17.99 0.24 -23.35
N GLU A 306 -17.37 -0.95 -23.30
CA GLU A 306 -17.43 -1.93 -24.39
C GLU A 306 -18.85 -2.43 -24.68
N VAL A 307 -19.67 -2.59 -23.64
CA VAL A 307 -21.10 -2.93 -23.79
C VAL A 307 -21.86 -1.80 -24.46
N SER A 308 -21.58 -0.54 -24.09
CA SER A 308 -22.21 0.64 -24.70
C SER A 308 -21.84 0.81 -26.19
N GLU A 309 -20.64 0.37 -26.58
CA GLU A 309 -20.16 0.39 -27.97
C GLU A 309 -20.64 -0.81 -28.80
N GLY A 310 -21.42 -1.75 -28.24
CA GLY A 310 -21.87 -2.92 -28.99
C GLY A 310 -20.88 -4.08 -29.06
N LYS A 311 -19.72 -3.98 -28.40
CA LYS A 311 -18.60 -4.95 -28.51
C LYS A 311 -18.78 -6.18 -27.61
N ARG A 312 -19.45 -6.02 -26.47
CA ARG A 312 -19.71 -7.09 -25.50
C ARG A 312 -21.17 -7.16 -25.07
N ALA A 313 -21.65 -8.36 -24.78
CA ALA A 313 -22.90 -8.62 -24.08
C ALA A 313 -22.63 -8.99 -22.63
N LEU A 314 -23.54 -8.61 -21.72
CA LEU A 314 -23.48 -9.03 -20.33
C LEU A 314 -24.24 -10.34 -20.12
N VAL A 315 -23.62 -11.27 -19.40
CA VAL A 315 -24.22 -12.55 -19.02
C VAL A 315 -24.10 -12.72 -17.51
N VAL A 316 -25.10 -13.36 -16.91
CA VAL A 316 -25.07 -13.69 -15.48
C VAL A 316 -23.88 -14.60 -15.20
N ASN A 317 -23.14 -14.33 -14.13
CA ASN A 317 -22.01 -15.16 -13.75
C ASN A 317 -22.52 -16.49 -13.16
N PRO A 318 -22.25 -17.65 -13.79
CA PRO A 318 -22.74 -18.94 -13.30
C PRO A 318 -22.15 -19.32 -11.93
N ARG A 319 -21.06 -18.68 -11.49
CA ARG A 319 -20.45 -18.90 -10.17
C ARG A 319 -21.10 -18.07 -9.07
N ALA A 320 -21.98 -17.14 -9.40
CA ALA A 320 -22.54 -16.21 -8.43
C ALA A 320 -23.42 -16.90 -7.38
N ALA A 321 -24.21 -17.92 -7.77
CA ALA A 321 -25.06 -18.66 -6.83
C ALA A 321 -24.26 -19.35 -5.72
N LYS A 322 -23.14 -20.00 -6.06
CA LYS A 322 -22.23 -20.60 -5.08
C LYS A 322 -21.53 -19.56 -4.20
N ALA A 323 -21.25 -18.39 -4.75
CA ALA A 323 -20.63 -17.29 -4.00
C ALA A 323 -21.59 -16.68 -2.97
N VAL A 324 -22.88 -16.58 -3.30
CA VAL A 324 -23.94 -16.15 -2.36
C VAL A 324 -24.08 -17.15 -1.22
N GLU A 325 -24.19 -18.46 -1.51
CA GLU A 325 -24.24 -19.50 -0.46
C GLU A 325 -23.04 -19.44 0.49
N GLN A 326 -21.82 -19.22 -0.05
CA GLN A 326 -20.60 -19.08 0.75
C GLN A 326 -20.58 -17.79 1.58
N ALA A 327 -21.13 -16.69 1.06
CA ALA A 327 -21.21 -15.43 1.80
C ALA A 327 -22.22 -15.51 2.95
N THR A 328 -23.35 -16.19 2.74
CA THR A 328 -24.39 -16.39 3.75
C THR A 328 -23.91 -17.31 4.88
N SER A 329 -23.20 -18.42 4.57
CA SER A 329 -22.67 -19.32 5.61
C SER A 329 -21.67 -18.65 6.55
N ILE A 330 -20.82 -17.74 6.03
CA ILE A 330 -19.86 -16.97 6.83
C ILE A 330 -20.58 -15.96 7.73
N ALA A 331 -21.67 -15.37 7.25
CA ALA A 331 -22.48 -14.44 8.05
C ALA A 331 -23.22 -15.15 9.20
N ASP A 332 -23.72 -16.38 8.97
CA ASP A 332 -24.43 -17.16 9.98
C ASP A 332 -23.50 -17.69 11.09
N GLU A 333 -22.26 -18.08 10.77
CA GLU A 333 -21.25 -18.50 11.77
C GLU A 333 -20.82 -17.34 12.68
N GLY A 334 -20.60 -16.13 12.13
CA GLY A 334 -20.26 -14.94 12.92
C GLY A 334 -21.40 -14.48 13.85
N THR A 335 -22.65 -14.72 13.44
CA THR A 335 -23.83 -14.37 14.25
C THR A 335 -24.05 -15.34 15.41
N GLN A 336 -23.64 -16.62 15.27
CA GLN A 336 -23.72 -17.61 16.35
C GLN A 336 -22.64 -17.41 17.44
N GLU A 337 -21.43 -17.01 17.07
CA GLU A 337 -20.37 -16.68 18.06
C GLU A 337 -20.70 -15.41 18.87
N GLU A 338 -21.31 -14.39 18.25
CA GLU A 338 -21.79 -13.19 18.96
C GLU A 338 -22.95 -13.51 19.93
N ALA A 339 -23.85 -14.44 19.57
CA ALA A 339 -24.95 -14.87 20.44
C ALA A 339 -24.48 -15.71 21.65
N GLU A 340 -23.46 -16.56 21.49
CA GLU A 340 -22.90 -17.33 22.60
C GLU A 340 -22.08 -16.46 23.59
N LYS A 341 -21.41 -15.39 23.12
CA LYS A 341 -20.69 -14.44 23.99
C LYS A 341 -21.63 -13.56 24.81
N ALA A 342 -22.77 -13.13 24.25
CA ALA A 342 -23.77 -12.34 24.96
C ALA A 342 -24.41 -13.06 26.16
N THR A 343 -24.26 -14.39 26.26
CA THR A 343 -24.86 -15.19 27.34
C THR A 343 -23.91 -15.39 28.54
N LYS A 344 -22.65 -14.91 28.49
CA LYS A 344 -21.63 -15.16 29.53
C LYS A 344 -21.11 -13.95 30.31
N GLU A 345 -21.59 -12.74 30.05
CA GLU A 345 -21.26 -11.57 30.88
C GLU A 345 -22.36 -11.29 31.92
N PRO A 346 -22.05 -11.16 33.22
CA PRO A 346 -23.04 -10.75 34.21
C PRO A 346 -23.35 -9.26 34.03
N ALA A 347 -24.64 -8.97 33.85
CA ALA A 347 -25.17 -7.63 33.73
C ALA A 347 -24.79 -6.76 34.95
N THR A 348 -23.95 -5.75 34.74
CA THR A 348 -23.95 -4.54 35.58
C THR A 348 -24.54 -3.40 34.77
N GLY A 349 -25.65 -2.89 35.26
CA GLY A 349 -26.61 -2.08 34.51
C GLY A 349 -26.05 -0.78 33.94
N ALA A 350 -26.49 -0.50 32.71
CA ALA A 350 -26.66 0.83 32.18
C ALA A 350 -28.08 0.89 31.63
N GLU A 351 -28.86 1.81 32.18
CA GLU A 351 -30.24 2.08 31.77
C GLU A 351 -30.29 2.44 30.28
N ALA A 352 -31.26 1.85 29.60
CA ALA A 352 -31.59 2.14 28.23
C ALA A 352 -32.22 3.55 28.14
N GLU A 353 -31.59 4.45 27.39
CA GLU A 353 -32.29 5.62 26.86
C GLU A 353 -32.45 5.50 25.35
N SER A 354 -33.73 5.56 24.98
CA SER A 354 -34.30 5.49 23.64
C SER A 354 -33.86 6.64 22.76
N VAL A 355 -33.66 6.31 21.49
CA VAL A 355 -33.54 7.25 20.37
C VAL A 355 -34.81 8.08 20.27
N ASP A 356 -34.70 9.41 20.46
CA ASP A 356 -35.63 10.35 19.86
C ASP A 356 -34.90 11.55 19.25
N SER A 357 -35.41 11.92 18.10
CA SER A 357 -35.05 12.98 17.20
C SER A 357 -35.31 14.39 17.74
N SER A 358 -34.45 15.33 17.30
CA SER A 358 -34.64 16.78 17.29
C SER A 358 -34.80 17.53 18.61
N VAL A 359 -33.73 18.22 19.04
CA VAL A 359 -33.86 19.54 19.66
C VAL A 359 -32.76 20.45 19.12
N VAL A 360 -33.20 21.53 18.47
CA VAL A 360 -32.40 22.72 18.17
C VAL A 360 -32.32 23.49 19.47
N ASP A 361 -31.12 23.67 20.05
CA ASP A 361 -30.95 24.59 21.17
C ASP A 361 -29.96 25.71 20.79
N VAL A 362 -30.41 26.93 21.03
CA VAL A 362 -29.78 28.20 20.64
C VAL A 362 -28.85 28.62 21.77
N THR A 363 -27.72 27.93 21.91
CA THR A 363 -26.53 28.48 22.57
C THR A 363 -25.27 27.92 21.89
N GLY A 364 -24.40 28.81 21.43
CA GLY A 364 -23.25 28.49 20.58
C GLY A 364 -22.11 27.75 21.28
N ALA A 365 -22.33 26.49 21.65
CA ALA A 365 -21.28 25.55 22.01
C ALA A 365 -21.42 24.30 21.13
N VAL A 366 -20.63 24.23 20.06
CA VAL A 366 -20.46 22.99 19.29
C VAL A 366 -19.73 21.99 20.18
N VAL A 367 -20.50 21.19 20.92
CA VAL A 367 -19.99 19.95 21.52
C VAL A 367 -19.71 19.02 20.34
N ARG A 368 -18.47 19.03 19.85
CA ARG A 368 -18.01 17.97 18.96
C ARG A 368 -18.04 16.69 19.79
N SER A 369 -19.00 15.82 19.53
CA SER A 369 -18.97 14.45 20.05
C SER A 369 -17.61 13.85 19.69
N SER A 370 -16.87 13.35 20.67
CA SER A 370 -15.65 12.60 20.43
C SER A 370 -15.93 11.51 19.39
N PRO A 371 -15.10 11.37 18.35
CA PRO A 371 -15.35 10.37 17.31
C PRO A 371 -15.33 8.97 17.94
N LYS A 372 -16.44 8.25 17.80
CA LYS A 372 -16.60 6.89 18.31
C LYS A 372 -16.08 5.91 17.26
N VAL A 373 -15.32 4.90 17.70
CA VAL A 373 -14.95 3.76 16.86
C VAL A 373 -16.23 3.12 16.33
N VAL A 374 -16.36 3.02 15.02
CA VAL A 374 -17.54 2.44 14.38
C VAL A 374 -17.21 1.01 13.96
N THR A 375 -17.81 0.02 14.63
CA THR A 375 -17.75 -1.38 14.17
C THR A 375 -18.93 -1.62 13.25
N LEU A 376 -18.64 -2.15 12.06
CA LEU A 376 -19.57 -2.22 10.95
C LEU A 376 -19.37 -3.58 10.28
N PRO A 377 -20.30 -4.55 10.43
CA PRO A 377 -20.15 -5.88 9.84
C PRO A 377 -20.15 -5.80 8.31
N PRO A 378 -19.57 -6.77 7.58
CA PRO A 378 -19.57 -6.75 6.11
C PRO A 378 -20.98 -6.49 5.57
N PRO A 379 -21.14 -5.72 4.47
CA PRO A 379 -22.47 -5.52 3.91
C PRO A 379 -23.01 -6.89 3.47
N ALA A 380 -24.28 -7.18 3.80
CA ALA A 380 -24.94 -8.37 3.29
C ALA A 380 -24.89 -8.37 1.75
N VAL A 381 -24.64 -9.56 1.21
CA VAL A 381 -24.68 -9.82 -0.23
C VAL A 381 -25.63 -10.99 -0.45
N ASP A 382 -26.87 -10.64 -0.74
CA ASP A 382 -27.93 -11.63 -0.82
C ASP A 382 -28.17 -12.10 -2.26
N GLU A 383 -27.76 -11.30 -3.27
CA GLU A 383 -28.05 -11.60 -4.68
C GLU A 383 -26.92 -11.16 -5.64
N PRO A 384 -26.73 -11.87 -6.77
CA PRO A 384 -25.85 -11.44 -7.86
C PRO A 384 -26.33 -10.15 -8.52
N PHE A 385 -25.41 -9.32 -9.04
CA PHE A 385 -25.79 -8.11 -9.76
C PHE A 385 -26.47 -8.45 -11.09
N PRO A 386 -27.54 -7.71 -11.48
CA PRO A 386 -28.20 -7.92 -12.76
C PRO A 386 -27.23 -7.77 -13.94
N ALA A 387 -27.34 -8.63 -14.95
CA ALA A 387 -26.56 -8.58 -16.19
C ALA A 387 -27.03 -7.45 -17.13
N THR A 388 -27.06 -6.23 -16.62
CA THR A 388 -27.49 -5.01 -17.32
C THR A 388 -26.52 -3.87 -17.02
N ILE A 389 -26.52 -2.82 -17.85
CA ILE A 389 -25.73 -1.62 -17.58
C ILE A 389 -26.11 -0.99 -16.24
N ALA A 390 -27.41 -0.99 -15.89
CA ALA A 390 -27.89 -0.52 -14.60
C ALA A 390 -27.33 -1.34 -13.43
N GLY A 391 -27.29 -2.68 -13.56
CA GLY A 391 -26.68 -3.57 -12.57
C GLY A 391 -25.17 -3.37 -12.43
N LEU A 392 -24.46 -3.03 -13.52
CA LEU A 392 -23.06 -2.62 -13.44
C LEU A 392 -22.87 -1.29 -12.68
N GLU A 393 -23.73 -0.30 -12.89
CA GLU A 393 -23.66 0.96 -12.14
C GLU A 393 -23.97 0.76 -10.65
N GLU A 394 -24.94 -0.10 -10.31
CA GLU A 394 -25.20 -0.51 -8.93
C GLU A 394 -23.97 -1.19 -8.30
N ALA A 395 -23.34 -2.12 -9.02
CA ALA A 395 -22.10 -2.74 -8.59
C ALA A 395 -20.96 -1.72 -8.38
N ARG A 396 -20.85 -0.70 -9.24
CA ARG A 396 -19.88 0.40 -9.06
C ARG A 396 -20.13 1.17 -7.77
N LEU A 397 -21.39 1.48 -7.45
CA LEU A 397 -21.75 2.14 -6.19
C LEU A 397 -21.40 1.28 -4.99
N LYS A 398 -21.74 -0.03 -5.02
CA LYS A 398 -21.41 -0.97 -3.92
C LYS A 398 -19.90 -1.19 -3.78
N CYS A 399 -19.15 -1.21 -4.87
CA CYS A 399 -17.69 -1.27 -4.86
C CYS A 399 -17.08 -0.04 -4.14
N ARG A 400 -17.52 1.18 -4.50
CA ARG A 400 -17.10 2.41 -3.81
C ARG A 400 -17.50 2.41 -2.34
N PHE A 401 -18.68 1.89 -2.02
CA PHE A 401 -19.13 1.76 -0.64
C PHE A 401 -18.20 0.85 0.19
N ASN A 402 -17.79 -0.30 -0.34
CA ASN A 402 -16.80 -1.16 0.33
C ASN A 402 -15.45 -0.45 0.51
N MET A 403 -14.97 0.28 -0.50
CA MET A 403 -13.75 1.07 -0.39
C MET A 403 -13.85 2.13 0.73
N ASN A 404 -14.96 2.85 0.81
CA ASN A 404 -15.19 3.84 1.86
C ASN A 404 -15.17 3.22 3.26
N ARG A 405 -15.67 1.99 3.43
CA ARG A 405 -15.60 1.28 4.71
C ARG A 405 -14.17 0.88 5.07
N ILE A 406 -13.34 0.53 4.08
CA ILE A 406 -11.90 0.34 4.32
C ILE A 406 -11.27 1.65 4.82
N VAL A 407 -11.58 2.80 4.20
CA VAL A 407 -11.06 4.10 4.65
C VAL A 407 -11.51 4.40 6.09
N GLN A 408 -12.79 4.18 6.39
CA GLN A 408 -13.33 4.34 7.74
C GLN A 408 -12.64 3.43 8.76
N GLU A 409 -12.27 2.21 8.35
CA GLU A 409 -11.53 1.30 9.22
C GLU A 409 -10.12 1.82 9.52
N ILE A 410 -9.44 2.42 8.56
CA ILE A 410 -8.16 3.10 8.81
C ILE A 410 -8.34 4.26 9.79
N ASP A 411 -9.46 5.00 9.73
CA ASP A 411 -9.78 6.03 10.72
C ASP A 411 -9.99 5.44 12.12
N ASN A 412 -10.70 4.30 12.22
CA ASN A 412 -10.86 3.59 13.47
C ASN A 412 -9.50 3.17 14.06
N ILE A 413 -8.59 2.61 13.25
CA ILE A 413 -7.25 2.18 13.70
C ILE A 413 -6.42 3.39 14.12
N ALA A 414 -6.53 4.50 13.38
CA ALA A 414 -5.85 5.75 13.72
C ALA A 414 -6.27 6.25 15.11
N MET A 415 -7.54 6.09 15.49
CA MET A 415 -8.04 6.48 16.81
C MET A 415 -7.71 5.45 17.90
N LYS A 416 -7.78 4.16 17.58
CA LYS A 416 -7.61 3.05 18.52
C LYS A 416 -6.82 1.92 17.86
N PRO A 417 -5.48 1.91 17.96
CA PRO A 417 -4.63 0.93 17.27
C PRO A 417 -4.88 -0.51 17.68
N GLU A 418 -5.38 -0.74 18.90
CA GLU A 418 -5.63 -2.07 19.45
C GLU A 418 -6.63 -2.88 18.62
N ILE A 419 -7.50 -2.21 17.85
CA ILE A 419 -8.46 -2.89 16.99
C ILE A 419 -7.78 -3.68 15.87
N ALA A 420 -6.57 -3.30 15.46
CA ALA A 420 -5.82 -4.01 14.43
C ALA A 420 -5.31 -5.38 14.90
N THR A 421 -5.36 -5.62 16.22
CA THR A 421 -4.96 -6.88 16.86
C THR A 421 -6.15 -7.65 17.45
N ASP A 422 -7.38 -7.15 17.26
CA ASP A 422 -8.58 -7.81 17.74
C ASP A 422 -9.00 -8.93 16.78
N GLU A 423 -8.81 -10.17 17.21
CA GLU A 423 -9.12 -11.37 16.43
C GLU A 423 -10.63 -11.53 16.16
N ASN A 424 -11.50 -10.95 17.00
CA ASN A 424 -12.96 -11.08 16.86
C ASN A 424 -13.54 -9.94 16.01
N ARG A 425 -12.71 -9.03 15.51
CA ARG A 425 -13.18 -7.87 14.78
C ARG A 425 -13.67 -8.29 13.39
N PRO A 426 -14.95 -8.06 13.05
CA PRO A 426 -15.46 -8.41 11.73
C PRO A 426 -14.80 -7.56 10.65
N MET A 427 -14.61 -8.14 9.47
CA MET A 427 -14.08 -7.40 8.32
C MET A 427 -15.07 -6.30 7.91
N PRO A 428 -14.63 -5.06 7.63
CA PRO A 428 -15.55 -3.95 7.34
C PRO A 428 -16.13 -4.01 5.92
N TYR A 429 -15.66 -4.95 5.08
CA TYR A 429 -16.01 -5.09 3.68
C TYR A 429 -16.26 -6.55 3.30
N VAL A 430 -16.92 -6.76 2.16
CA VAL A 430 -17.02 -8.09 1.53
C VAL A 430 -15.71 -8.43 0.82
N SER A 431 -15.24 -9.68 0.89
CA SER A 431 -14.03 -10.08 0.17
C SER A 431 -14.08 -9.64 -1.32
N PRO A 432 -13.05 -8.94 -1.86
CA PRO A 432 -13.03 -8.52 -3.26
C PRO A 432 -13.21 -9.69 -4.24
N PHE A 433 -12.74 -10.88 -3.88
CA PHE A 433 -12.91 -12.10 -4.67
C PHE A 433 -14.38 -12.54 -4.73
N LEU A 434 -15.07 -12.57 -3.58
CA LEU A 434 -16.50 -12.86 -3.52
C LEU A 434 -17.29 -11.79 -4.28
N PHE A 435 -16.94 -10.51 -4.10
CA PHE A 435 -17.56 -9.40 -4.82
C PHE A 435 -17.46 -9.59 -6.34
N LYS A 436 -16.29 -9.98 -6.84
CA LYS A 436 -16.06 -10.24 -8.28
C LYS A 436 -16.92 -11.39 -8.83
N LEU A 437 -17.25 -12.39 -8.02
CA LEU A 437 -18.10 -13.50 -8.45
C LEU A 437 -19.56 -13.09 -8.67
N LEU A 438 -20.00 -11.99 -8.06
CA LEU A 438 -21.36 -11.45 -8.20
C LEU A 438 -21.52 -10.58 -9.43
N LEU A 439 -20.41 -10.12 -10.03
CA LEU A 439 -20.43 -9.25 -11.18
C LEU A 439 -20.82 -10.03 -12.45
N PRO A 440 -21.58 -9.41 -13.37
CA PRO A 440 -21.85 -10.02 -14.66
C PRO A 440 -20.57 -10.14 -15.50
N LEU A 441 -20.56 -11.11 -16.41
CA LEU A 441 -19.44 -11.39 -17.30
C LEU A 441 -19.67 -10.75 -18.67
N GLY A 442 -18.61 -10.17 -19.26
CA GLY A 442 -18.63 -9.69 -20.63
C GLY A 442 -18.28 -10.79 -21.62
N VAL A 443 -19.17 -11.06 -22.58
CA VAL A 443 -18.92 -11.99 -23.69
C VAL A 443 -18.81 -11.21 -24.99
N GLU A 444 -17.78 -11.51 -25.78
CA GLU A 444 -17.53 -10.85 -27.06
C GLU A 444 -18.63 -11.16 -28.07
N LEU A 445 -19.02 -10.13 -28.83
CA LEU A 445 -20.00 -10.25 -29.89
C LEU A 445 -19.34 -10.09 -31.26
N PRO A 446 -19.87 -10.72 -32.33
CA PRO A 446 -19.47 -10.40 -33.69
C PRO A 446 -19.68 -8.90 -33.96
N ALA A 447 -18.76 -8.29 -34.72
CA ALA A 447 -18.80 -6.86 -35.04
C ALA A 447 -20.15 -6.42 -35.60
N GLU A 448 -20.66 -5.26 -35.14
CA GLU A 448 -21.96 -4.65 -35.51
C GLU A 448 -23.23 -5.35 -35.00
N SER A 449 -23.24 -5.77 -33.74
CA SER A 449 -24.46 -6.28 -33.09
C SER A 449 -25.34 -5.13 -32.56
N SER A 450 -26.62 -5.08 -32.96
CA SER A 450 -27.61 -4.17 -32.36
C SER A 450 -27.94 -4.57 -30.91
N GLN A 451 -28.49 -3.68 -30.08
CA GLN A 451 -28.94 -4.02 -28.70
C GLN A 451 -29.83 -5.28 -28.65
N VAL A 452 -30.65 -5.50 -29.68
CA VAL A 452 -31.48 -6.71 -29.81
C VAL A 452 -30.62 -7.95 -30.06
N ALA A 453 -29.58 -7.84 -30.89
CA ALA A 453 -28.61 -8.91 -31.11
C ALA A 453 -27.76 -9.20 -29.85
N GLN A 454 -27.45 -8.19 -29.03
CA GLN A 454 -26.76 -8.37 -27.74
C GLN A 454 -27.62 -9.20 -26.78
N ASN A 455 -28.90 -8.83 -26.61
CA ASN A 455 -29.83 -9.55 -25.74
C ASN A 455 -30.08 -10.99 -26.23
N VAL A 456 -30.18 -11.17 -27.55
CA VAL A 456 -30.33 -12.50 -28.16
C VAL A 456 -29.06 -13.33 -27.96
N ALA A 457 -27.87 -12.76 -28.12
CA ALA A 457 -26.61 -13.46 -27.88
C ALA A 457 -26.44 -13.82 -26.39
N ALA A 458 -26.72 -12.90 -25.47
CA ALA A 458 -26.72 -13.16 -24.04
C ALA A 458 -27.67 -14.32 -23.66
N SER A 459 -28.87 -14.36 -24.26
CA SER A 459 -29.86 -15.43 -24.02
C SER A 459 -29.49 -16.79 -24.62
N LYS A 460 -28.60 -16.82 -25.62
CA LYS A 460 -28.14 -18.05 -26.30
C LYS A 460 -26.91 -18.68 -25.66
N ILE A 461 -26.26 -17.98 -24.74
CA ILE A 461 -25.07 -18.48 -24.05
C ILE A 461 -25.53 -19.36 -22.90
N ASP A 462 -25.24 -20.65 -23.00
CA ASP A 462 -25.48 -21.61 -21.95
C ASP A 462 -24.54 -21.34 -20.74
N PRO A 463 -25.10 -20.99 -19.56
CA PRO A 463 -24.32 -20.73 -18.36
C PRO A 463 -23.45 -21.92 -17.94
N ASP A 464 -23.91 -23.16 -18.18
CA ASP A 464 -23.20 -24.38 -17.81
C ASP A 464 -22.03 -24.65 -18.75
N ALA A 465 -22.18 -24.35 -20.04
CA ALA A 465 -21.08 -24.41 -21.01
C ALA A 465 -20.01 -23.34 -20.71
N LEU A 466 -20.42 -22.13 -20.30
CA LEU A 466 -19.52 -21.06 -19.88
C LEU A 466 -18.78 -21.43 -18.58
N ALA A 467 -19.48 -22.04 -17.61
CA ALA A 467 -18.89 -22.57 -16.39
C ALA A 467 -17.87 -23.68 -16.70
N GLY A 468 -18.17 -24.59 -17.62
CA GLY A 468 -17.25 -25.63 -18.09
C GLY A 468 -15.96 -25.07 -18.71
N LYS A 469 -16.06 -24.01 -19.53
CA LYS A 469 -14.90 -23.34 -20.13
C LYS A 469 -14.05 -22.60 -19.09
N LEU A 470 -14.68 -21.98 -18.09
CA LEU A 470 -14.00 -21.32 -16.97
C LEU A 470 -13.42 -22.31 -15.95
N MET A 471 -13.96 -23.53 -15.83
CA MET A 471 -13.42 -24.61 -14.98
C MET A 471 -12.35 -25.46 -15.69
N GLY A 472 -12.36 -25.50 -17.03
CA GLY A 472 -11.42 -26.28 -17.85
C GLY A 472 -9.98 -25.78 -17.87
N ALA A 473 -9.70 -24.58 -17.37
CA ALA A 473 -8.33 -24.07 -17.19
C ALA A 473 -7.58 -24.72 -16.01
N ALA A 474 -8.25 -25.57 -15.22
CA ALA A 474 -7.67 -26.32 -14.10
C ALA A 474 -7.62 -27.83 -14.33
N LYS A 475 -7.48 -28.29 -15.59
CA LYS A 475 -7.04 -29.66 -15.85
C LYS A 475 -5.52 -29.69 -15.93
N ILE A 476 -4.93 -29.94 -14.76
CA ILE A 476 -3.56 -30.44 -14.63
C ILE A 476 -3.48 -31.72 -15.47
N ASN A 477 -2.61 -31.70 -16.47
CA ASN A 477 -1.95 -32.90 -16.98
C ASN A 477 -0.49 -32.82 -16.55
#